data_AF-A0A8T5BSX6-F1
#
_entry.id   AF-A0A8T5BSX6-F1
#
_cell.length_a   1.000
_cell.length_b   1.000
_cell.length_c   1.000
_cell.angle_alpha   90.00
_cell.angle_beta   90.00
_cell.angle_gamma   90.00
#
_symmetry.space_group_name_H-M   'P 1'
#
loop_
_entity.id
_entity.type
_entity.pdbx_description
1 polymer ?
#
loop_
_entity_poly.entity_id
_entity_poly.type
_entity_poly.pdbx_seq_one_letter_code
_entity_poly.pdbx_strand_id
1 'polypeptide(L)'
;MSQRIIYAFSVIFAVVIATSMLVFSYYSAMESVARSEEFISFSVLDQDKKAYNYPELLRKNENCTLWIIIKNHKHEQVTCKVMVKIVQGSITSIPVPMEAYEIRVAELNPGDVWEEPVNLTMKEVGEFFIVFELWIYNKAIKDFDFSGDYLVLPVNVIAA
;
A
#
# COMPACT_ATOMS: atom_id res chain seq x y z
N MET A 1 29.78 2.69 -62.48
CA MET A 1 29.97 2.50 -61.02
C MET A 1 30.09 1.00 -60.76
N SER A 2 31.21 0.52 -60.21
CA SER A 2 31.48 -0.91 -60.07
C SER A 2 30.44 -1.57 -59.18
N GLN A 3 29.86 -2.71 -59.59
CA GLN A 3 28.88 -3.44 -58.78
C GLN A 3 29.38 -3.75 -57.36
N ARG A 4 30.70 -3.90 -57.18
CA ARG A 4 31.34 -4.07 -55.87
C ARG A 4 31.09 -2.90 -54.91
N ILE A 5 31.01 -1.68 -55.44
CA ILE A 5 30.73 -0.47 -54.66
C ILE A 5 29.27 -0.49 -54.19
N ILE A 6 28.35 -0.88 -55.07
CA ILE A 6 26.92 -0.98 -54.74
C ILE A 6 26.71 -2.03 -53.64
N TYR A 7 27.30 -3.22 -53.77
CA TYR A 7 27.21 -4.26 -52.74
C TYR A 7 27.82 -3.83 -51.41
N ALA A 8 28.95 -3.12 -51.43
CA ALA A 8 29.58 -2.60 -50.20
C ALA A 8 28.65 -1.62 -49.46
N PHE A 9 28.01 -0.69 -50.19
CA PHE A 9 27.04 0.24 -49.59
C PHE A 9 25.80 -0.48 -49.07
N SER A 10 25.27 -1.47 -49.80
CA SER A 10 24.12 -2.27 -49.34
C SER A 10 24.42 -3.03 -48.05
N VAL A 11 25.61 -3.62 -47.92
CA VAL A 11 26.02 -4.35 -46.71
C VAL A 11 26.17 -3.41 -45.52
N ILE A 12 26.82 -2.25 -45.71
CA ILE A 12 26.97 -1.25 -44.64
C ILE A 12 25.59 -0.77 -44.16
N PHE A 13 24.69 -0.48 -45.10
CA PHE A 13 23.35 -0.03 -44.75
C PHE A 13 22.54 -1.08 -43.99
N ALA A 14 22.63 -2.35 -44.41
CA ALA A 14 21.99 -3.46 -43.71
C ALA A 14 22.53 -3.64 -42.29
N VAL A 15 23.84 -3.50 -42.09
CA VAL A 15 24.47 -3.58 -40.75
C VAL A 15 24.01 -2.43 -39.86
N VAL A 16 23.93 -1.20 -40.39
CA VAL A 16 23.45 -0.04 -39.62
C VAL A 16 22.00 -0.21 -39.18
N ILE A 17 21.13 -0.73 -40.06
CA ILE A 17 19.73 -1.00 -39.70
C ILE A 17 19.63 -2.12 -38.67
N ALA A 18 20.33 -3.24 -38.87
CA ALA A 18 20.28 -4.37 -37.95
C ALA A 18 20.79 -3.98 -36.56
N THR A 19 21.87 -3.20 -36.49
CA THR A 19 22.43 -2.72 -35.22
C THR A 19 21.53 -1.70 -34.55
N SER A 20 20.92 -0.76 -35.28
CA SER A 20 19.98 0.21 -34.70
C SER A 20 18.73 -0.46 -34.15
N MET A 21 18.18 -1.47 -34.84
CA MET A 21 17.05 -2.26 -34.35
C MET A 21 17.38 -3.03 -33.08
N LEU A 22 18.57 -3.64 -33.00
CA LEU A 22 19.02 -4.35 -31.79
C LEU A 22 19.14 -3.40 -30.60
N VAL A 23 19.78 -2.25 -30.80
CA VAL A 23 19.93 -1.22 -29.76
C VAL A 23 18.56 -0.72 -29.28
N PHE A 24 17.66 -0.42 -30.21
CA PHE A 24 16.30 0.02 -29.87
C PHE A 24 15.55 -1.06 -29.07
N SER A 25 15.58 -2.32 -29.53
CA SER A 25 14.93 -3.43 -28.81
C SER A 25 15.49 -3.66 -27.41
N TYR A 26 16.80 -3.48 -27.22
CA TYR A 26 17.46 -3.61 -25.93
C TYR A 26 16.98 -2.53 -24.95
N TYR A 27 16.94 -1.27 -25.38
CA TYR A 27 16.45 -0.17 -24.55
C TYR A 27 14.96 -0.30 -24.24
N SER A 28 14.12 -0.64 -25.22
CA SER A 28 12.68 -0.84 -24.99
C SER A 28 12.39 -2.02 -24.05
N ALA A 29 13.17 -3.10 -24.13
CA ALA A 29 13.04 -4.24 -23.22
C ALA A 29 13.42 -3.86 -21.79
N MET A 30 14.51 -3.10 -21.59
CA MET A 30 14.89 -2.61 -20.26
C MET A 30 13.84 -1.69 -19.64
N GLU A 31 13.22 -0.83 -20.44
CA GLU A 31 12.14 0.06 -19.97
C GLU A 31 10.89 -0.74 -19.54
N SER A 32 10.59 -1.85 -20.22
CA SER A 32 9.48 -2.74 -19.85
C SER A 32 9.74 -3.55 -18.57
N VAL A 33 11.00 -3.95 -18.33
CA VAL A 33 11.41 -4.66 -17.10
C VAL A 33 11.52 -3.70 -15.92
N ALA A 34 11.78 -2.41 -16.17
CA ALA A 34 11.84 -1.37 -15.14
C ALA A 34 10.45 -0.89 -14.67
N ARG A 35 9.35 -1.35 -15.27
CA ARG A 35 8.01 -1.07 -14.76
C ARG A 35 7.80 -1.89 -13.49
N SER A 36 8.30 -1.36 -12.38
CA SER A 36 7.98 -1.82 -11.03
C SER A 36 6.46 -1.97 -10.90
N GLU A 37 6.00 -3.03 -10.25
CA GLU A 37 4.58 -3.17 -9.91
C GLU A 37 4.13 -1.91 -9.14
N GLU A 38 3.04 -1.31 -9.58
CA GLU A 38 2.44 -0.15 -8.91
C GLU A 38 1.49 -0.64 -7.81
N PHE A 39 1.78 -0.32 -6.55
CA PHE A 39 0.94 -0.69 -5.42
C PHE A 39 0.99 0.37 -4.32
N ILE A 40 0.08 0.24 -3.35
CA ILE A 40 0.15 0.96 -2.08
C ILE A 40 0.58 -0.05 -1.02
N SER A 41 1.60 0.27 -0.24
CA SER A 41 1.92 -0.56 0.93
C SER A 41 1.19 -0.01 2.15
N PHE A 42 0.59 -0.89 2.92
CA PHE A 42 -0.07 -0.56 4.18
C PHE A 42 0.46 -1.44 5.30
N SER A 43 0.75 -0.83 6.44
CA SER A 43 1.26 -1.54 7.61
C SER A 43 0.75 -0.87 8.88
N VAL A 44 0.50 -1.67 9.91
CA VAL A 44 0.23 -1.19 11.25
C VAL A 44 1.30 -1.78 12.15
N LEU A 45 1.91 -0.95 12.99
CA LEU A 45 3.01 -1.34 13.86
C LEU A 45 2.68 -1.01 15.32
N ASP A 46 3.37 -1.68 16.24
CA ASP A 46 3.30 -1.39 17.67
C ASP A 46 3.89 0.00 18.02
N GLN A 47 3.87 0.33 19.30
CA GLN A 47 4.37 1.61 19.83
C GLN A 47 5.85 1.88 19.49
N ASP A 48 6.66 0.84 19.32
CA ASP A 48 8.09 0.91 18.96
C ASP A 48 8.31 0.87 17.43
N LYS A 49 7.22 0.96 16.64
CA LYS A 49 7.21 0.80 15.17
C LYS A 49 7.75 -0.56 14.72
N LYS A 50 7.28 -1.64 15.37
CA LYS A 50 7.60 -3.02 14.98
C LYS A 50 6.33 -3.85 14.77
N ALA A 51 6.47 -4.94 14.02
CA ALA A 51 5.34 -5.77 13.59
C ALA A 51 5.18 -7.06 14.43
N TYR A 52 5.68 -7.11 15.68
CA TYR A 52 5.71 -8.36 16.45
C TYR A 52 5.36 -8.24 17.95
N ASN A 53 5.32 -7.04 18.55
CA ASN A 53 4.94 -6.87 19.96
C ASN A 53 3.61 -6.11 20.08
N TYR A 54 2.58 -6.55 19.35
CA TYR A 54 1.25 -5.97 19.49
C TYR A 54 0.67 -6.26 20.88
N PRO A 55 -0.15 -5.34 21.44
CA PRO A 55 -0.75 -5.56 22.75
C PRO A 55 -1.84 -6.62 22.67
N GLU A 56 -1.64 -7.74 23.36
CA GLU A 56 -2.66 -8.80 23.50
C GLU A 56 -3.53 -8.62 24.75
N LEU A 57 -3.04 -7.86 25.73
CA LEU A 57 -3.69 -7.60 27.01
C LEU A 57 -3.60 -6.11 27.35
N LEU A 58 -4.74 -5.50 27.67
CA LEU A 58 -4.86 -4.10 28.11
C LEU A 58 -5.70 -4.02 29.37
N ARG A 59 -5.47 -2.99 30.19
CA ARG A 59 -6.39 -2.62 31.27
C ARG A 59 -7.48 -1.70 30.73
N LYS A 60 -8.66 -1.76 31.33
CA LYS A 60 -9.75 -0.83 31.05
C LYS A 60 -9.25 0.62 31.20
N ASN A 61 -9.56 1.45 30.21
CA ASN A 61 -9.11 2.84 30.07
C ASN A 61 -7.58 3.04 29.89
N GLU A 62 -6.82 1.97 29.67
CA GLU A 62 -5.43 2.08 29.25
C GLU A 62 -5.34 2.58 27.80
N ASN A 63 -4.38 3.45 27.53
CA ASN A 63 -4.12 3.93 26.19
C ASN A 63 -3.19 2.96 25.45
N CYS A 64 -3.62 2.51 24.27
CA CYS A 64 -2.84 1.70 23.36
C CYS A 64 -2.48 2.53 22.13
N THR A 65 -1.19 2.64 21.81
CA THR A 65 -0.72 3.37 20.63
C THR A 65 -0.27 2.38 19.55
N LEU A 66 -0.84 2.50 18.36
CA LEU A 66 -0.42 1.78 17.16
C LEU A 66 -0.07 2.79 16.06
N TRP A 67 0.89 2.46 15.21
CA TRP A 67 1.33 3.34 14.11
C TRP A 67 0.80 2.82 12.79
N ILE A 68 0.11 3.67 12.04
CA ILE A 68 -0.26 3.38 10.66
C ILE A 68 0.86 3.90 9.75
N ILE A 69 1.29 3.07 8.80
CA ILE A 69 2.25 3.44 7.77
C ILE A 69 1.65 3.13 6.40
N ILE A 70 1.63 4.13 5.53
CA ILE A 70 1.21 3.99 4.13
C ILE A 70 2.32 4.53 3.24
N LYS A 71 2.68 3.79 2.18
CA LYS A 71 3.62 4.27 1.17
C LYS A 71 3.03 4.09 -0.22
N ASN A 72 3.18 5.14 -1.02
CA ASN A 72 2.72 5.13 -2.40
C ASN A 72 3.83 4.69 -3.35
N HIS A 73 3.72 3.47 -3.89
CA HIS A 73 4.63 2.97 -4.93
C HIS A 73 4.07 3.16 -6.35
N LYS A 74 2.93 3.84 -6.50
CA LYS A 74 2.36 4.19 -7.81
C LYS A 74 3.06 5.43 -8.39
N HIS A 75 2.93 5.61 -9.70
CA HIS A 75 3.45 6.78 -10.42
C HIS A 75 2.48 7.98 -10.43
N GLU A 76 1.37 7.90 -9.69
CA GLU A 76 0.39 8.97 -9.54
C GLU A 76 0.12 9.31 -8.06
N GLN A 77 -0.45 10.48 -7.81
CA GLN A 77 -0.95 10.84 -6.48
C GLN A 77 -2.15 9.94 -6.12
N VAL A 78 -2.16 9.47 -4.87
CA VAL A 78 -3.24 8.64 -4.32
C VAL A 78 -3.76 9.26 -3.02
N THR A 79 -5.07 9.23 -2.84
CA THR A 79 -5.72 9.54 -1.57
C THR A 79 -6.17 8.24 -0.91
N CYS A 80 -5.67 7.97 0.29
CA CYS A 80 -5.98 6.81 1.10
C CYS A 80 -6.78 7.23 2.33
N LYS A 81 -7.65 6.33 2.80
CA LYS A 81 -8.42 6.47 4.02
C LYS A 81 -8.26 5.18 4.83
N VAL A 82 -7.82 5.29 6.08
CA VAL A 82 -7.79 4.17 7.01
C VAL A 82 -8.93 4.31 7.98
N MET A 83 -9.78 3.28 8.05
CA MET A 83 -10.82 3.17 9.05
C MET A 83 -10.32 2.28 10.17
N VAL A 84 -10.29 2.81 11.39
CA VAL A 84 -9.96 2.06 12.61
C VAL A 84 -11.24 1.73 13.33
N LYS A 85 -11.47 0.46 13.64
CA LYS A 85 -12.69 -0.05 14.28
C LYS A 85 -12.32 -0.88 15.50
N ILE A 86 -13.14 -0.79 16.54
CA ILE A 86 -13.02 -1.60 17.74
C ILE A 86 -14.29 -2.45 17.84
N VAL A 87 -14.13 -3.76 17.68
CA VAL A 87 -15.23 -4.72 17.67
C VAL A 87 -15.18 -5.52 18.97
N GLN A 88 -16.31 -5.67 19.66
CA GLN A 88 -16.43 -6.58 20.79
C GLN A 88 -17.15 -7.85 20.34
N GLY A 89 -16.65 -9.02 20.74
CA GLY A 89 -17.17 -10.30 20.23
C GLY A 89 -16.63 -10.62 18.84
N SER A 90 -17.44 -11.18 17.93
CA SER A 90 -16.95 -11.75 16.67
C SER A 90 -17.00 -10.81 15.46
N ILE A 91 -16.01 -10.91 14.58
CA ILE A 91 -16.04 -10.31 13.23
C ILE A 91 -16.74 -11.26 12.25
N THR A 92 -17.76 -10.76 11.54
CA THR A 92 -18.56 -11.56 10.59
C THR A 92 -18.21 -11.32 9.12
N SER A 93 -17.63 -10.18 8.79
CA SER A 93 -17.19 -9.82 7.43
C SER A 93 -16.11 -8.74 7.43
N ILE A 94 -15.38 -8.65 6.32
CA ILE A 94 -14.46 -7.55 6.01
C ILE A 94 -14.91 -6.91 4.67
N PRO A 95 -15.03 -5.57 4.58
CA PRO A 95 -14.91 -4.61 5.68
C PRO A 95 -15.99 -4.82 6.75
N VAL A 96 -15.68 -4.45 7.99
CA VAL A 96 -16.59 -4.60 9.14
C VAL A 96 -17.74 -3.60 8.97
N PRO A 97 -19.01 -4.04 8.99
CA PRO A 97 -20.17 -3.18 8.70
C PRO A 97 -20.57 -2.36 9.92
N MET A 98 -19.64 -1.55 10.45
CA MET A 98 -19.86 -0.64 11.56
C MET A 98 -19.11 0.67 11.34
N GLU A 99 -19.53 1.70 12.08
CA GLU A 99 -18.84 2.99 12.10
C GLU A 99 -17.41 2.86 12.60
N ALA A 100 -16.52 3.65 12.01
CA ALA A 100 -15.13 3.73 12.44
C ALA A 100 -15.05 4.40 13.82
N TYR A 101 -14.26 3.81 14.71
CA TYR A 101 -13.81 4.47 15.93
C TYR A 101 -13.02 5.74 15.56
N GLU A 102 -12.18 5.64 14.53
CA GLU A 102 -11.40 6.76 14.02
C GLU A 102 -11.16 6.61 12.51
N ILE A 103 -11.12 7.73 11.80
CA ILE A 103 -10.78 7.79 10.38
C ILE A 103 -9.53 8.64 10.22
N ARG A 104 -8.56 8.13 9.45
CA ARG A 104 -7.38 8.87 9.01
C ARG A 104 -7.33 8.94 7.51
N VAL A 105 -6.99 10.12 6.96
CA VAL A 105 -6.90 10.36 5.52
C VAL A 105 -5.50 10.83 5.19
N ALA A 106 -4.92 10.27 4.14
CA ALA A 106 -3.60 10.59 3.64
C ALA A 106 -3.66 10.90 2.15
N GLU A 107 -3.03 12.00 1.74
CA GLU A 107 -2.77 12.32 0.34
C GLU A 107 -1.28 12.14 0.08
N LEU A 108 -0.94 11.25 -0.85
CA LEU A 108 0.42 10.77 -1.07
C LEU A 108 0.82 10.99 -2.53
N ASN A 109 1.88 11.75 -2.77
CA ASN A 109 2.52 11.81 -4.08
C ASN A 109 3.30 10.50 -4.36
N PRO A 110 3.73 10.26 -5.61
CA PRO A 110 4.57 9.10 -5.95
C PRO A 110 5.81 9.03 -5.05
N GLY A 111 5.99 7.90 -4.35
CA GLY A 111 7.12 7.65 -3.47
C GLY A 111 6.95 8.15 -2.03
N ASP A 112 5.90 8.93 -1.73
CA ASP A 112 5.67 9.46 -0.38
C ASP A 112 5.37 8.34 0.62
N VAL A 113 5.80 8.59 1.87
CA VAL A 113 5.48 7.77 3.05
C VAL A 113 4.70 8.64 4.03
N TRP A 114 3.57 8.14 4.51
CA TRP A 114 2.78 8.76 5.54
C TRP A 114 2.72 7.85 6.76
N GLU A 115 2.99 8.42 7.94
CA GLU A 115 3.02 7.70 9.21
C GLU A 115 2.27 8.52 10.27
N GLU A 116 1.29 7.91 10.92
CA GLU A 116 0.52 8.56 11.99
C GLU A 116 0.22 7.59 13.13
N PRO A 117 0.34 8.02 14.40
CA PRO A 117 -0.09 7.24 15.54
C PRO A 117 -1.61 7.28 15.71
N VAL A 118 -2.17 6.17 16.19
CA VAL A 118 -3.56 6.03 16.61
C VAL A 118 -3.57 5.63 18.07
N ASN A 119 -4.31 6.39 18.88
CA ASN A 119 -4.46 6.16 20.30
C ASN A 119 -5.84 5.56 20.58
N LEU A 120 -5.84 4.34 21.07
CA LEU A 120 -7.03 3.52 21.30
C LEU A 120 -7.27 3.36 22.79
N THR A 121 -8.52 3.43 23.21
CA THR A 121 -8.88 3.22 24.61
C THR A 121 -10.18 2.43 24.69
N MET A 122 -10.11 1.24 25.27
CA MET A 122 -11.29 0.40 25.54
C MET A 122 -11.89 0.72 26.90
N LYS A 123 -13.17 1.11 26.90
CA LYS A 123 -13.92 1.52 28.11
C LYS A 123 -14.58 0.36 28.84
N GLU A 124 -14.58 -0.82 28.23
CA GLU A 124 -15.23 -2.02 28.73
C GLU A 124 -14.24 -3.18 28.80
N VAL A 125 -14.52 -4.13 29.70
CA VAL A 125 -13.76 -5.36 29.89
C VAL A 125 -14.31 -6.41 28.93
N GLY A 126 -13.43 -7.24 28.36
CA GLY A 126 -13.82 -8.32 27.46
C GLY A 126 -12.83 -8.56 26.34
N GLU A 127 -13.23 -9.40 25.39
CA GLU A 127 -12.48 -9.71 24.19
C GLU A 127 -12.87 -8.74 23.07
N PHE A 128 -11.85 -8.09 22.50
CA PHE A 128 -12.02 -7.12 21.42
C PHE A 128 -11.13 -7.47 20.23
N PHE A 129 -11.51 -6.94 19.08
CA PHE A 129 -10.68 -6.89 17.88
C PHE A 129 -10.49 -5.42 17.48
N ILE A 130 -9.24 -5.02 17.32
CA ILE A 130 -8.89 -3.76 16.66
C ILE A 130 -8.72 -4.07 15.19
N VAL A 131 -9.53 -3.44 14.33
CA VAL A 131 -9.51 -3.65 12.89
C VAL A 131 -9.08 -2.38 12.19
N PHE A 132 -8.08 -2.48 11.34
CA PHE A 132 -7.68 -1.42 10.43
C PHE A 132 -8.02 -1.82 9.02
N GLU A 133 -8.73 -0.97 8.29
CA GLU A 133 -9.10 -1.20 6.90
C GLU A 133 -8.54 -0.09 6.04
N LEU A 134 -7.82 -0.44 4.99
CA LEU A 134 -7.36 0.53 4.00
C LEU A 134 -8.40 0.68 2.90
N TRP A 135 -8.74 1.93 2.62
CA TRP A 135 -9.63 2.33 1.54
C TRP A 135 -8.89 3.31 0.64
N ILE A 136 -9.09 3.20 -0.67
CA ILE A 136 -8.43 4.05 -1.67
C ILE A 136 -9.50 4.83 -2.42
N TYR A 137 -9.26 6.13 -2.61
CA TYR A 137 -10.18 6.98 -3.33
C TYR A 137 -10.26 6.57 -4.80
N ASN A 138 -11.47 6.22 -5.25
CA ASN A 138 -11.76 5.86 -6.62
C ASN A 138 -12.38 7.06 -7.34
N LYS A 139 -11.61 7.61 -8.29
CA LYS A 139 -12.00 8.76 -9.12
C LYS A 139 -13.26 8.50 -9.97
N ALA A 140 -13.57 7.24 -10.32
CA ALA A 140 -14.70 6.89 -11.17
C ALA A 140 -16.04 7.01 -10.42
N ILE A 141 -16.09 6.53 -9.17
CA ILE A 141 -17.29 6.60 -8.32
C ILE A 141 -17.31 7.83 -7.41
N LYS A 142 -16.21 8.60 -7.36
CA LYS A 142 -16.01 9.77 -6.50
C LYS A 142 -16.19 9.47 -5.01
N ASP A 143 -15.78 8.28 -4.61
CA ASP A 143 -15.81 7.80 -3.24
C ASP A 143 -14.65 6.82 -3.01
N PHE A 144 -14.49 6.36 -1.77
CA PHE A 144 -13.48 5.40 -1.39
C PHE A 144 -13.98 3.97 -1.57
N ASP A 145 -13.16 3.14 -2.21
CA ASP A 145 -13.35 1.70 -2.29
C ASP A 145 -12.42 0.97 -1.34
N PHE A 146 -12.90 -0.13 -0.77
CA PHE A 146 -12.09 -0.99 0.09
C PHE A 146 -10.99 -1.61 -0.76
N SER A 147 -9.73 -1.45 -0.32
CA SER A 147 -8.57 -1.89 -1.09
C SER A 147 -8.39 -3.41 -1.09
N GLY A 148 -8.97 -4.11 -0.10
CA GLY A 148 -8.64 -5.50 0.20
C GLY A 148 -7.60 -5.64 1.32
N ASP A 149 -6.87 -4.58 1.64
CA ASP A 149 -5.86 -4.58 2.71
C ASP A 149 -6.46 -4.21 4.07
N TYR A 150 -6.22 -5.07 5.05
CA TYR A 150 -6.68 -4.89 6.42
C TYR A 150 -5.78 -5.61 7.42
N LEU A 151 -5.88 -5.21 8.69
CA LEU A 151 -5.27 -5.91 9.82
C LEU A 151 -6.30 -6.08 10.93
N VAL A 152 -6.31 -7.25 11.55
CA VAL A 152 -7.12 -7.56 12.73
C VAL A 152 -6.19 -7.94 13.87
N LEU A 153 -6.30 -7.23 14.99
CA LEU A 153 -5.55 -7.51 16.21
C LEU A 153 -6.51 -7.92 17.33
N PRO A 154 -6.46 -9.18 17.81
CA PRO A 154 -7.20 -9.59 18.99
C PRO A 154 -6.58 -8.98 20.25
N VAL A 155 -7.41 -8.44 21.14
CA VAL A 155 -6.98 -7.82 22.39
C VAL A 155 -7.95 -8.17 23.51
N ASN A 156 -7.41 -8.61 24.65
CA ASN A 156 -8.18 -8.83 25.86
C ASN A 156 -8.08 -7.62 26.78
N VAL A 157 -9.22 -7.12 27.24
CA VAL A 157 -9.29 -5.99 28.17
C VAL A 157 -9.73 -6.49 29.53
N ILE A 158 -8.91 -6.28 30.55
CA ILE A 158 -9.18 -6.66 31.94
C ILE A 158 -9.52 -5.46 32.81
N ALA A 159 -10.09 -5.70 33.99
CA ALA A 159 -10.27 -4.66 34.99
C ALA A 159 -8.92 -4.03 35.40
N ALA A 160 -8.95 -2.78 35.86
CA ALA A 160 -7.78 -2.04 36.30
C ALA A 160 -7.13 -2.65 37.55
#